data_AF-A0A942BKQ0-F1
#
_entry.id   AF-A0A942BKQ0-F1
#
_cell.length_a   1.000
_cell.length_b   1.000
_cell.length_c   1.000
_cell.angle_alpha   90.00
_cell.angle_beta   90.00
_cell.angle_gamma   90.00
#
_symmetry.space_group_name_H-M   'P 1'
#
loop_
_entity.id
_entity.type
_entity.pdbx_description
1 polymer ?
#
loop_
_entity_poly.entity_id
_entity_poly.type
_entity_poly.pdbx_seq_one_letter_code
_entity_poly.pdbx_strand_id
1 'polypeptide(L)'
;MDVRNALKRQIFAAMTMLRQAVADCPETVWLGGEHPRNTWRIAYHTIGYAHLYLYESLADWKRWPKHRVEATYLDGDCDVIEPYTKAEALEVIDLIISEIDARIDALDLDSPTCGFTWYPNVTRFELQLLSLRHIHGHLGQIHERMLNAGVDVEWLGQAPVAVPTS
;
A
#
# COMPACT_ATOMS: atom_id res chain seq x y z
N MET A 1 -13.42 18.40 -13.83
CA MET A 1 -12.94 17.07 -13.39
C MET A 1 -12.55 17.21 -11.93
N ASP A 2 -13.12 16.40 -11.05
CA ASP A 2 -12.72 16.40 -9.64
C ASP A 2 -11.57 15.41 -9.44
N VAL A 3 -10.35 15.93 -9.55
CA VAL A 3 -9.11 15.14 -9.45
C VAL A 3 -8.95 14.51 -8.08
N ARG A 4 -9.40 15.21 -7.02
CA ARG A 4 -9.31 14.73 -5.64
C ARG A 4 -10.19 13.49 -5.45
N ASN A 5 -11.45 13.57 -5.89
CA ASN A 5 -12.34 12.40 -5.86
C ASN A 5 -11.87 11.27 -6.78
N ALA A 6 -11.24 11.56 -7.91
CA ALA A 6 -10.62 10.53 -8.75
C ALA A 6 -9.48 9.82 -8.02
N LEU A 7 -8.57 10.56 -7.36
CA LEU A 7 -7.48 9.98 -6.56
C LEU A 7 -8.02 9.08 -5.45
N LYS A 8 -8.97 9.57 -4.65
CA LYS A 8 -9.61 8.78 -3.58
C LYS A 8 -10.11 7.45 -4.10
N ARG A 9 -10.92 7.46 -5.17
CA ARG A 9 -11.47 6.24 -5.77
C ARG A 9 -10.40 5.28 -6.26
N GLN A 10 -9.34 5.78 -6.91
CA GLN A 10 -8.28 4.91 -7.41
C GLN A 10 -7.42 4.33 -6.28
N ILE A 11 -7.16 5.10 -5.21
CA ILE A 11 -6.43 4.60 -4.03
C ILE A 11 -7.28 3.56 -3.29
N PHE A 12 -8.59 3.82 -3.12
CA PHE A 12 -9.53 2.84 -2.54
C PHE A 12 -9.53 1.52 -3.32
N ALA A 13 -9.63 1.59 -4.66
CA ALA A 13 -9.59 0.40 -5.50
C ALA A 13 -8.27 -0.38 -5.33
N ALA A 14 -7.14 0.31 -5.43
CA ALA A 14 -5.81 -0.29 -5.29
C ALA A 14 -5.61 -0.95 -3.92
N MET A 15 -5.99 -0.27 -2.83
CA MET A 15 -5.90 -0.81 -1.47
C MET A 15 -6.87 -1.97 -1.24
N THR A 16 -8.06 -1.93 -1.83
CA THR A 16 -9.02 -3.04 -1.76
C THR A 16 -8.49 -4.28 -2.47
N MET A 17 -7.88 -4.12 -3.65
CA MET A 17 -7.26 -5.25 -4.35
C MET A 17 -6.08 -5.81 -3.54
N LEU A 18 -5.24 -4.95 -2.95
CA LEU A 18 -4.16 -5.39 -2.07
C LEU A 18 -4.70 -6.14 -0.84
N ARG A 19 -5.81 -5.66 -0.25
CA ARG A 19 -6.51 -6.33 0.85
C ARG A 19 -6.95 -7.73 0.45
N GLN A 20 -7.59 -7.87 -0.72
CA GLN A 20 -8.07 -9.16 -1.23
C GLN A 20 -6.90 -10.11 -1.48
N ALA A 21 -5.84 -9.62 -2.15
CA ALA A 21 -4.63 -10.39 -2.40
C ALA A 21 -4.01 -10.92 -1.10
N VAL A 22 -3.90 -10.09 -0.06
CA VAL A 22 -3.39 -10.51 1.24
C VAL A 22 -4.33 -11.53 1.91
N ALA A 23 -5.64 -11.31 1.90
CA ALA A 23 -6.59 -12.23 2.52
C ALA A 23 -6.52 -13.64 1.90
N ASP A 24 -6.53 -13.71 0.57
CA ASP A 24 -6.60 -14.94 -0.20
C ASP A 24 -5.24 -15.61 -0.40
N CYS A 25 -4.14 -14.92 -0.10
CA CYS A 25 -2.79 -15.45 -0.28
C CYS A 25 -2.61 -16.76 0.52
N PRO A 26 -2.30 -17.90 -0.11
CA PRO A 26 -1.98 -19.12 0.61
C PRO A 26 -0.78 -18.90 1.54
N GLU A 27 -0.78 -19.53 2.72
CA GLU A 27 0.31 -19.34 3.70
C GLU A 27 1.69 -19.71 3.13
N THR A 28 1.75 -20.74 2.29
CA THR A 28 2.96 -21.17 1.58
C THR A 28 3.48 -20.10 0.60
N VAL A 29 2.57 -19.35 -0.04
CA VAL A 29 2.91 -18.24 -0.94
C VAL A 29 3.31 -17.00 -0.12
N TRP A 30 2.61 -16.72 0.97
CA TRP A 30 2.85 -15.59 1.86
C TRP A 30 4.27 -15.60 2.44
N LEU A 31 4.70 -16.76 2.95
CA LEU A 31 6.04 -16.97 3.49
C LEU A 31 7.08 -17.24 2.39
N GLY A 32 6.64 -17.62 1.18
CA GLY A 32 7.48 -17.97 0.05
C GLY A 32 8.24 -16.79 -0.58
N GLY A 33 9.23 -17.13 -1.40
CA GLY A 33 10.15 -16.21 -2.06
C GLY A 33 11.55 -16.23 -1.45
N GLU A 34 12.49 -15.59 -2.14
CA GLU A 34 13.86 -15.43 -1.65
C GLU A 34 13.99 -14.13 -0.88
N HIS A 35 14.72 -14.14 0.24
CA HIS A 35 15.03 -12.94 1.01
C HIS A 35 15.81 -11.93 0.14
N PRO A 36 15.51 -10.62 0.19
CA PRO A 36 14.51 -9.94 1.02
C PRO A 36 13.15 -9.75 0.35
N ARG A 37 12.83 -10.54 -0.68
CA ARG A 37 11.60 -10.41 -1.47
C ARG A 37 10.62 -11.54 -1.24
N ASN A 38 10.50 -12.02 0.00
CA ASN A 38 9.37 -12.85 0.41
C ASN A 38 8.04 -12.10 0.25
N THR A 39 6.95 -12.81 -0.02
CA THR A 39 5.66 -12.18 -0.38
C THR A 39 5.14 -11.28 0.75
N TRP A 40 5.24 -11.72 2.01
CA TRP A 40 4.86 -10.92 3.17
C TRP A 40 5.61 -9.58 3.22
N ARG A 41 6.90 -9.58 2.85
CA ARG A 41 7.75 -8.38 2.90
C ARG A 41 7.44 -7.44 1.74
N ILE A 42 7.19 -7.97 0.55
CA ILE A 42 6.69 -7.17 -0.59
C ILE A 42 5.36 -6.52 -0.22
N ALA A 43 4.44 -7.27 0.38
CA ALA A 43 3.16 -6.73 0.83
C ALA A 43 3.37 -5.61 1.85
N TYR A 44 4.15 -5.84 2.91
CA TYR A 44 4.38 -4.82 3.93
C TYR A 44 5.14 -3.60 3.43
N HIS A 45 6.14 -3.77 2.55
CA HIS A 45 6.80 -2.66 1.85
C HIS A 45 5.77 -1.78 1.15
N THR A 46 4.86 -2.40 0.40
CA THR A 46 3.79 -1.71 -0.33
C THR A 46 2.86 -0.95 0.62
N ILE A 47 2.39 -1.64 1.67
CA ILE A 47 1.47 -1.08 2.67
C ILE A 47 2.11 0.09 3.41
N GLY A 48 3.37 -0.05 3.84
CA GLY A 48 4.08 0.96 4.62
C GLY A 48 4.25 2.27 3.85
N TYR A 49 4.66 2.19 2.58
CA TYR A 49 4.79 3.38 1.72
C TYR A 49 3.43 3.95 1.31
N ALA A 50 2.42 3.12 1.06
CA ALA A 50 1.06 3.58 0.83
C ALA A 50 0.52 4.38 2.01
N HIS A 51 0.76 3.92 3.26
CA HIS A 51 0.37 4.65 4.46
C HIS A 51 1.17 5.95 4.60
N LEU A 52 2.49 5.90 4.44
CA LEU A 52 3.38 7.06 4.56
C LEU A 52 2.98 8.18 3.60
N TYR A 53 2.68 7.86 2.34
CA TYR A 53 2.39 8.87 1.31
C TYR A 53 0.99 9.49 1.40
N LEU A 54 0.15 9.04 2.35
CA LEU A 54 -1.06 9.76 2.76
C LEU A 54 -0.79 10.90 3.74
N TYR A 55 0.44 11.04 4.26
CA TYR A 55 0.83 12.09 5.17
C TYR A 55 1.61 13.20 4.47
N GLU A 56 1.59 14.39 5.06
CA GLU A 56 2.27 15.57 4.55
C GLU A 56 3.80 15.38 4.54
N SER A 57 4.34 14.77 5.58
CA SER A 57 5.77 14.51 5.69
C SER A 57 6.07 13.27 6.53
N LEU A 58 7.34 12.88 6.58
CA LEU A 58 7.79 11.82 7.47
C LEU A 58 7.57 12.16 8.95
N ALA A 59 7.60 13.44 9.33
CA ALA A 59 7.39 13.88 10.71
C ALA A 59 5.91 13.81 11.12
N ASP A 60 5.00 14.02 10.17
CA ASP A 60 3.55 13.96 10.42
C ASP A 60 3.02 12.53 10.42
N TRP A 61 3.81 11.57 9.93
CA TRP A 61 3.38 10.19 9.76
C TRP A 61 3.05 9.51 11.09
N LYS A 62 1.76 9.30 11.33
CA LYS A 62 1.26 8.51 12.47
C LYS A 62 1.35 7.03 12.13
N ARG A 63 2.52 6.46 12.42
CA ARG A 63 2.81 5.04 12.15
C ARG A 63 1.81 4.12 12.84
N TRP A 64 1.44 3.05 12.15
CA TRP A 64 0.76 1.92 12.76
C TRP A 64 1.60 1.35 13.93
N PRO A 65 1.01 1.00 15.10
CA PRO A 65 1.78 0.66 16.30
C PRO A 65 2.78 -0.48 16.16
N LYS A 66 2.53 -1.42 15.25
CA LYS A 66 3.43 -2.55 15.00
C LYS A 66 4.43 -2.29 13.85
N HIS A 67 4.55 -1.04 13.39
CA HIS A 67 5.45 -0.70 12.30
C HIS A 67 6.91 -1.06 12.62
N ARG A 68 7.56 -1.78 11.70
CA ARG A 68 8.99 -2.10 11.70
C ARG A 68 9.64 -1.53 10.45
N VAL A 69 10.69 -0.73 10.61
CA VAL A 69 11.37 -0.05 9.50
C VAL A 69 12.13 -1.06 8.63
N GLU A 70 12.69 -2.09 9.26
CA GLU A 70 13.47 -3.17 8.65
C GLU A 70 12.62 -4.01 7.67
N ALA A 71 11.31 -4.06 7.90
CA ALA A 71 10.36 -4.73 7.02
C ALA A 71 10.06 -3.94 5.72
N THR A 72 10.47 -2.67 5.64
CA THR A 72 10.21 -1.81 4.47
C THR A 72 11.28 -1.91 3.39
N TYR A 73 12.36 -2.66 3.58
CA TYR A 73 13.44 -2.78 2.60
C TYR A 73 13.30 -4.06 1.76
N LEU A 74 13.51 -3.94 0.44
CA LEU A 74 13.39 -5.05 -0.54
C LEU A 74 14.69 -5.26 -1.35
N ASP A 75 15.77 -4.60 -0.95
CA ASP A 75 17.10 -4.64 -1.55
C ASP A 75 18.19 -4.29 -0.52
N GLY A 76 19.45 -4.50 -0.89
CA GLY A 76 20.59 -4.27 -0.01
C GLY A 76 20.69 -5.25 1.15
N ASP A 77 21.50 -4.88 2.15
CA ASP A 77 21.63 -5.62 3.41
C ASP A 77 20.36 -5.43 4.25
N CYS A 78 19.44 -6.36 4.07
CA CYS A 78 18.18 -6.43 4.78
C CYS A 78 18.28 -7.44 5.93
N ASP A 79 17.92 -7.02 7.15
CA ASP A 79 17.83 -7.95 8.28
C ASP A 79 16.80 -9.04 8.02
N VAL A 80 17.11 -10.27 8.44
CA VAL A 80 16.14 -11.36 8.52
C VAL A 80 15.35 -11.17 9.80
N ILE A 81 14.05 -10.88 9.66
CA ILE A 81 13.15 -10.63 10.80
C ILE A 81 11.92 -11.53 10.68
N GLU A 82 11.21 -11.69 11.80
CA GLU A 82 9.96 -12.44 11.83
C GLU A 82 8.94 -11.89 10.82
N PRO A 83 8.37 -12.71 9.93
CA PRO A 83 7.32 -12.30 9.01
C PRO A 83 6.14 -11.64 9.72
N TYR A 84 5.53 -10.64 9.09
CA TYR A 84 4.18 -10.27 9.50
C TYR A 84 3.19 -11.37 9.15
N THR A 85 2.23 -11.59 10.03
CA THR A 85 1.06 -12.41 9.70
C THR A 85 0.17 -11.70 8.68
N LYS A 86 -0.66 -12.46 7.95
CA LYS A 86 -1.67 -11.87 7.06
C LYS A 86 -2.66 -11.00 7.83
N ALA A 87 -3.02 -11.39 9.06
CA ALA A 87 -3.92 -10.63 9.92
C ALA A 87 -3.35 -9.24 10.29
N GLU A 88 -2.05 -9.19 10.58
CA GLU A 88 -1.33 -7.93 10.82
C GLU A 88 -1.26 -7.04 9.58
N ALA A 89 -1.02 -7.62 8.41
CA ALA A 89 -1.04 -6.86 7.15
C ALA A 89 -2.45 -6.32 6.86
N LEU A 90 -3.50 -7.10 7.10
CA LEU A 90 -4.89 -6.66 6.94
C LEU A 90 -5.26 -5.55 7.92
N GLU A 91 -4.78 -5.61 9.17
CA GLU A 91 -5.02 -4.58 10.20
C GLU A 91 -4.59 -3.19 9.71
N VAL A 92 -3.38 -3.08 9.14
CA VAL A 92 -2.87 -1.79 8.63
C VAL A 92 -3.48 -1.40 7.28
N ILE A 93 -3.85 -2.36 6.42
CA ILE A 93 -4.60 -2.05 5.19
C ILE A 93 -5.96 -1.45 5.54
N ASP A 94 -6.67 -2.02 6.51
CA ASP A 94 -7.98 -1.53 6.96
C ASP A 94 -7.87 -0.14 7.61
N LEU A 95 -6.78 0.11 8.35
CA LEU A 95 -6.44 1.45 8.82
C LEU A 95 -6.27 2.42 7.63
N ILE A 96 -5.45 2.09 6.63
CA ILE A 96 -5.23 2.94 5.45
C ILE A 96 -6.55 3.25 4.76
N ILE A 97 -7.37 2.23 4.47
CA ILE A 97 -8.68 2.37 3.82
C ILE A 97 -9.57 3.35 4.60
N SER A 98 -9.60 3.25 5.93
CA SER A 98 -10.40 4.16 6.78
C SER A 98 -9.90 5.61 6.77
N GLU A 99 -8.62 5.84 6.45
CA GLU A 99 -7.99 7.16 6.47
C GLU A 99 -7.99 7.86 5.09
N ILE A 100 -8.19 7.13 3.97
CA ILE A 100 -8.03 7.68 2.60
C ILE A 100 -8.77 8.99 2.41
N ASP A 101 -10.07 9.05 2.74
CA ASP A 101 -10.87 10.24 2.48
C ASP A 101 -10.34 11.45 3.24
N ALA A 102 -10.19 11.33 4.56
CA ALA A 102 -9.75 12.42 5.42
C ALA A 102 -8.31 12.86 5.10
N ARG A 103 -7.41 11.92 4.80
CA ARG A 103 -6.01 12.21 4.45
C ARG A 103 -5.91 12.90 3.12
N ILE A 104 -6.55 12.36 2.08
CA ILE A 104 -6.53 12.98 0.75
C ILE A 104 -7.20 14.34 0.79
N ASP A 105 -8.27 14.56 1.56
CA ASP A 105 -8.89 15.90 1.69
C ASP A 105 -7.98 16.93 2.35
N ALA A 106 -7.14 16.51 3.29
CA ALA A 106 -6.22 17.39 3.99
C ALA A 106 -4.98 17.80 3.17
N LEU A 107 -4.63 17.06 2.10
CA LEU A 107 -3.44 17.35 1.28
C LEU A 107 -3.64 18.59 0.40
N ASP A 108 -2.63 19.46 0.39
CA ASP A 108 -2.46 20.51 -0.62
C ASP A 108 -1.90 19.91 -1.92
N LEU A 109 -2.80 19.45 -2.79
CA LEU A 109 -2.43 18.80 -4.05
C LEU A 109 -1.70 19.73 -5.02
N ASP A 110 -1.81 21.05 -4.87
CA ASP A 110 -1.15 22.03 -5.73
C ASP A 110 0.27 22.39 -5.22
N SER A 111 0.69 21.84 -4.07
CA SER A 111 2.03 22.08 -3.54
C SER A 111 3.12 21.66 -4.54
N PRO A 112 4.09 22.53 -4.84
CA PRO A 112 5.20 22.24 -5.75
C PRO A 112 6.18 21.20 -5.18
N THR A 113 6.03 20.82 -3.91
CA THR A 113 6.88 19.82 -3.25
C THR A 113 6.04 18.77 -2.56
N CYS A 114 6.51 17.52 -2.55
CA CYS A 114 5.80 16.41 -1.93
C CYS A 114 6.13 16.19 -0.45
N GLY A 115 6.94 17.05 0.19
CA GLY A 115 7.27 16.94 1.61
C GLY A 115 8.24 15.81 2.00
N PHE A 116 8.81 15.08 1.04
CA PHE A 116 9.77 13.99 1.28
C PHE A 116 11.12 14.28 0.65
N THR A 117 12.18 14.26 1.45
CA THR A 117 13.53 14.71 1.04
C THR A 117 14.19 13.83 -0.03
N TRP A 118 13.77 12.57 -0.16
CA TRP A 118 14.25 11.68 -1.21
C TRP A 118 13.60 11.92 -2.58
N TYR A 119 12.58 12.79 -2.66
CA TYR A 119 11.92 13.20 -3.90
C TYR A 119 11.90 14.73 -4.05
N PRO A 120 13.07 15.38 -4.19
CA PRO A 120 13.17 16.84 -4.16
C PRO A 120 12.44 17.55 -5.32
N ASN A 121 12.16 16.85 -6.42
CA ASN A 121 11.56 17.40 -7.64
C ASN A 121 10.16 16.82 -7.94
N VAL A 122 9.52 16.17 -6.95
CA VAL A 122 8.19 15.60 -7.10
C VAL A 122 7.19 16.52 -6.38
N THR A 123 6.14 16.92 -7.09
CA THR A 123 5.01 17.68 -6.53
C THR A 123 4.11 16.82 -5.65
N ARG A 124 3.23 17.43 -4.85
CA ARG A 124 2.29 16.66 -4.01
C ARG A 124 1.38 15.76 -4.86
N PHE A 125 0.86 16.27 -5.97
CA PHE A 125 0.00 15.50 -6.87
C PHE A 125 0.76 14.32 -7.52
N GLU A 126 1.98 14.55 -8.02
CA GLU A 126 2.80 13.48 -8.61
C GLU A 126 3.12 12.38 -7.60
N LEU A 127 3.32 12.71 -6.32
CA LEU A 127 3.52 11.70 -5.28
C LEU A 127 2.32 10.76 -5.15
N GLN A 128 1.09 11.26 -5.27
CA GLN A 128 -0.11 10.40 -5.20
C GLN A 128 -0.19 9.45 -6.40
N LEU A 129 0.18 9.92 -7.59
CA LEU A 129 0.31 9.07 -8.78
C LEU A 129 1.45 8.05 -8.65
N LEU A 130 2.58 8.46 -8.07
CA LEU A 130 3.72 7.59 -7.77
C LEU A 130 3.32 6.50 -6.78
N SER A 131 2.60 6.87 -5.71
CA SER A 131 2.07 5.93 -4.71
C SER A 131 1.16 4.90 -5.36
N LEU A 132 0.22 5.33 -6.22
CA LEU A 132 -0.63 4.42 -6.99
C LEU A 132 0.19 3.47 -7.89
N ARG A 133 1.21 3.98 -8.58
CA ARG A 133 2.11 3.16 -9.40
C ARG A 133 2.90 2.15 -8.56
N HIS A 134 3.36 2.56 -7.38
CA HIS A 134 4.11 1.73 -6.45
C HIS A 134 3.23 0.59 -5.92
N ILE A 135 2.00 0.90 -5.49
CA ILE A 135 1.02 -0.09 -5.06
C ILE A 135 0.77 -1.14 -6.15
N HIS A 136 0.42 -0.72 -7.36
CA HIS A 136 0.13 -1.66 -8.45
C HIS A 136 1.36 -2.44 -8.91
N GLY A 137 2.55 -1.84 -8.90
CA GLY A 137 3.79 -2.50 -9.28
C GLY A 137 4.09 -3.72 -8.40
N HIS A 138 3.89 -3.59 -7.09
CA HIS A 138 4.08 -4.70 -6.15
C HIS A 138 2.88 -5.61 -6.04
N LEU A 139 1.65 -5.08 -6.20
CA LEU A 139 0.46 -5.92 -6.27
C LEU A 139 0.55 -6.91 -7.44
N GLY A 140 1.05 -6.47 -8.61
CA GLY A 140 1.32 -7.37 -9.74
C GLY A 140 2.33 -8.47 -9.41
N GLN A 141 3.38 -8.17 -8.63
CA GLN A 141 4.35 -9.18 -8.17
C GLN A 141 3.70 -10.22 -7.25
N ILE A 142 2.80 -9.78 -6.35
CA ILE A 142 2.06 -10.67 -5.45
C ILE A 142 1.07 -11.53 -6.26
N HIS A 143 0.32 -10.91 -7.18
CA HIS A 143 -0.63 -11.61 -8.04
C HIS A 143 0.02 -12.71 -8.88
N GLU A 144 1.18 -12.44 -9.49
CA GLU A 144 1.90 -13.47 -10.25
C GLU A 144 2.23 -14.70 -9.38
N ARG A 145 2.64 -14.49 -8.12
CA ARG A 145 2.92 -15.60 -7.19
C ARG A 145 1.65 -16.37 -6.81
N MET A 146 0.54 -15.66 -6.63
CA MET A 146 -0.75 -16.27 -6.33
C MET A 146 -1.30 -17.07 -7.52
N LEU A 147 -1.19 -16.53 -8.74
CA LEU A 147 -1.58 -17.20 -9.98
C LEU A 147 -0.80 -18.51 -10.17
N ASN A 148 0.51 -18.49 -9.91
CA ASN A 148 1.35 -19.69 -9.93
C ASN A 148 0.93 -20.75 -8.89
N ALA A 149 0.22 -20.34 -7.83
CA ALA A 149 -0.37 -21.22 -6.82
C ALA A 149 -1.84 -21.57 -7.08
N GLY A 150 -2.40 -21.18 -8.24
CA GLY A 150 -3.77 -21.47 -8.63
C GLY A 150 -4.82 -20.57 -7.98
N VAL A 151 -4.42 -19.42 -7.42
CA VAL A 151 -5.31 -18.42 -6.83
C VAL A 151 -5.31 -17.16 -7.70
N ASP A 152 -6.48 -16.74 -8.15
CA ASP A 152 -6.65 -15.51 -8.94
C ASP A 152 -7.40 -14.46 -8.11
N VAL A 153 -6.97 -13.19 -8.23
CA VAL A 153 -7.53 -12.06 -7.49
C VAL A 153 -8.30 -11.18 -8.47
N GLU A 154 -9.54 -10.85 -8.13
CA GLU A 154 -10.39 -10.04 -8.99
C GLU A 154 -9.80 -8.64 -9.25
N TRP A 155 -9.78 -8.24 -10.52
CA TRP A 155 -9.43 -6.88 -10.92
C TRP A 155 -10.57 -5.90 -10.61
N LEU A 156 -10.28 -4.84 -9.85
CA LEU A 156 -11.24 -3.78 -9.56
C LEU A 156 -10.93 -2.52 -10.37
N GLY A 157 -11.70 -2.29 -11.44
CA GLY A 157 -11.62 -1.05 -12.23
C GLY A 157 -12.28 0.16 -11.56
N GLN A 158 -13.12 -0.06 -10.55
CA GLN A 158 -13.80 0.97 -9.77
C GLN A 158 -13.68 0.63 -8.28
N ALA A 159 -13.58 1.65 -7.43
CA ALA A 159 -13.71 1.45 -5.99
C ALA A 159 -15.05 0.77 -5.69
N PRO A 160 -15.09 -0.24 -4.78
CA PRO A 160 -16.36 -0.78 -4.32
C PRO A 160 -17.21 0.36 -3.77
N VAL A 161 -18.49 0.39 -4.11
CA VAL A 161 -19.44 1.27 -3.43
C VAL A 161 -19.45 0.82 -1.97
N ALA A 162 -19.17 1.72 -1.03
CA ALA A 162 -19.28 1.41 0.39
C ALA A 162 -20.66 0.79 0.64
N VAL A 163 -20.71 -0.44 1.13
CA VAL A 163 -21.98 -1.06 1.54
C VAL A 163 -22.49 -0.22 2.71
N PRO A 164 -23.66 0.43 2.61
CA PRO A 164 -24.19 1.19 3.73
C PRO A 164 -24.36 0.23 4.91
N THR A 165 -23.77 0.58 6.06
CA THR A 165 -24.00 -0.16 7.29
C THR A 165 -25.46 -0.06 7.65
N SER A 166 -26.16 -1.20 7.63
CA SER A 166 -27.54 -1.36 8.10
C SER A 166 -27.67 -1.09 9.59
#